data_AF-A0A9P6TZH8-F1
#
_entry.id   AF-A0A9P6TZH8-F1
#
_cell.length_a   1.000
_cell.length_b   1.000
_cell.length_c   1.000
_cell.angle_alpha   90.00
_cell.angle_beta   90.00
_cell.angle_gamma   90.00
#
_symmetry.space_group_name_H-M   'P 1'
#
loop_
_entity.id
_entity.type
_entity.pdbx_description
1 polymer ?
#
loop_
_entity_poly.entity_id
_entity_poly.type
_entity_poly.pdbx_seq_one_letter_code
_entity_poly.pdbx_strand_id
1 'polypeptide(L)'
;MELTKRILQQNGGLQTLALQFEHSGNYLKNAGVIETVATLQNLCSLSLTNLRIPTTVFDFLLENTPSLKCLALDSCWTAWDIRMKSPEFQNQLRIRPTDRPYSNITIFRLASPSDDFDSLLRITRYTPKLESLILSDREQPFLRIHSQSPMLEMFCQLIREHCPRLHQLTLDQLQAVDCEGFEKLLSAFSGLTSFTVVSHAPSGRPPMLRLGPTKFHVDWRLQVLAKTAGIGETLETLRIEHPGAMLSIGVEVLKLFPQLRHLYMPNSSLHAKQCLEFKWACTQLETISLTFTGKQGWIPPDRDKETVKNKDEDNQSGTCTQLYEKLQACLAGLRHLRRNDVQYTYYGY
;
A
#
# COMPACT_ATOMS: atom_id res chain seq x y z
N MET A 1 -16.54 17.80 -25.29
CA MET A 1 -15.10 18.11 -25.45
C MET A 1 -14.82 19.61 -25.31
N GLU A 2 -15.41 20.50 -26.11
CA GLU A 2 -15.23 21.96 -25.94
C GLU A 2 -15.67 22.46 -24.55
N LEU A 3 -16.77 21.94 -24.01
CA LEU A 3 -17.25 22.31 -22.68
C LEU A 3 -16.24 21.96 -21.58
N THR A 4 -15.67 20.75 -21.61
CA THR A 4 -14.61 20.32 -20.67
C THR A 4 -13.37 21.21 -20.80
N LYS A 5 -12.95 21.55 -22.02
CA LYS A 5 -11.82 22.47 -22.23
C LYS A 5 -12.09 23.86 -21.66
N ARG A 6 -13.29 24.42 -21.90
CA ARG A 6 -13.69 25.73 -21.37
C ARG A 6 -13.76 25.73 -19.84
N ILE A 7 -14.31 24.67 -19.23
CA ILE A 7 -14.37 24.52 -17.78
C ILE A 7 -12.95 24.45 -17.18
N LEU A 8 -12.05 23.67 -17.78
CA LEU A 8 -10.67 23.57 -17.31
C LEU A 8 -9.91 24.89 -17.47
N GLN A 9 -10.11 25.62 -18.58
CA GLN A 9 -9.48 26.92 -18.83
C GLN A 9 -9.99 28.04 -17.91
N GLN A 10 -11.25 27.99 -17.48
CA GLN A 10 -11.83 28.96 -16.55
C GLN A 10 -11.40 28.74 -15.10
N ASN A 11 -10.90 27.54 -14.76
CA ASN A 11 -10.50 27.17 -13.40
C ASN A 11 -8.97 27.18 -13.22
N GLY A 12 -8.34 28.34 -13.45
CA GLY A 12 -6.88 28.51 -13.31
C GLY A 12 -6.32 28.19 -11.91
N GLY A 13 -7.17 28.07 -10.89
CA GLY A 13 -6.80 27.66 -9.52
C GLY A 13 -7.00 26.17 -9.19
N LEU A 14 -7.37 25.32 -10.17
CA LEU A 14 -7.64 23.91 -9.91
C LEU A 14 -6.36 23.15 -9.50
N GLN A 15 -6.35 22.61 -8.29
CA GLN A 15 -5.21 21.83 -7.76
C GLN A 15 -5.39 20.31 -7.89
N THR A 16 -6.63 19.83 -7.95
CA THR A 16 -6.95 18.40 -8.03
C THR A 16 -7.94 18.16 -9.16
N LEU A 17 -7.64 17.19 -10.01
CA LEU A 17 -8.50 16.80 -11.12
C LEU A 17 -8.62 15.27 -11.17
N ALA A 18 -9.86 14.78 -11.29
CA ALA A 18 -10.15 13.39 -11.58
C ALA A 18 -10.92 13.32 -12.91
N LEU A 19 -10.43 12.52 -13.84
CA LEU A 19 -11.05 12.30 -15.15
C LEU A 19 -11.33 10.82 -15.35
N GLN A 20 -12.59 10.50 -15.60
CA GLN A 20 -13.02 9.17 -16.02
C GLN A 20 -13.33 9.21 -17.51
N PHE A 21 -12.68 8.36 -18.28
CA PHE A 21 -12.91 8.22 -19.70
C PHE A 21 -13.88 7.07 -19.94
N GLU A 22 -14.81 7.26 -20.87
CA GLU A 22 -15.58 6.14 -21.39
C GLU A 22 -14.62 5.20 -22.14
N HIS A 23 -14.91 3.89 -22.11
CA HIS A 23 -14.20 2.83 -22.83
C HIS A 23 -14.33 2.93 -24.37
N SER A 24 -14.24 4.14 -24.92
CA SER A 24 -14.25 4.40 -26.35
C SER A 24 -12.80 4.36 -26.84
N GLY A 25 -12.51 3.54 -27.85
CA GLY A 25 -11.17 3.43 -28.47
C GLY A 25 -10.72 4.69 -29.24
N ASN A 26 -11.16 5.89 -28.86
CA ASN A 26 -10.93 7.13 -29.58
C ASN A 26 -9.74 7.92 -28.99
N TYR A 27 -8.53 7.44 -29.30
CA TYR A 27 -7.26 7.98 -28.79
C TYR A 27 -7.07 9.50 -29.03
N LEU A 28 -7.52 10.02 -30.17
CA LEU A 28 -7.35 11.44 -30.52
C LEU A 28 -8.20 12.37 -29.66
N LYS A 29 -9.43 11.96 -29.31
CA LYS A 29 -10.27 12.73 -28.39
C LYS A 29 -9.65 12.79 -27.00
N ASN A 30 -9.08 11.68 -26.54
CA ASN A 30 -8.38 11.61 -25.26
C ASN A 30 -7.13 12.50 -25.27
N ALA A 31 -6.34 12.47 -26.36
CA ALA A 31 -5.16 13.31 -26.49
C ALA A 31 -5.48 14.81 -26.37
N GLY A 32 -6.51 15.30 -27.05
CA GLY A 32 -6.91 16.70 -26.95
C GLY A 32 -7.37 17.13 -25.55
N VAL A 33 -7.92 16.22 -24.74
CA VAL A 33 -8.22 16.47 -23.33
C VAL A 33 -6.93 16.54 -22.52
N ILE A 34 -6.01 15.61 -22.70
CA ILE A 34 -4.72 15.56 -22.00
C ILE A 34 -3.86 16.78 -22.29
N GLU A 35 -3.82 17.25 -23.55
CA GLU A 35 -3.17 18.51 -23.90
C GLU A 35 -3.76 19.71 -23.14
N THR A 36 -5.06 19.68 -22.84
CA THR A 36 -5.70 20.74 -22.05
C THR A 36 -5.40 20.61 -20.57
N VAL A 37 -5.32 19.38 -20.05
CA VAL A 37 -4.85 19.15 -18.67
C VAL A 37 -3.41 19.63 -18.50
N ALA A 38 -2.57 19.45 -19.51
CA ALA A 38 -1.20 19.92 -19.54
C ALA A 38 -1.04 21.44 -19.47
N THR A 39 -2.09 22.23 -19.77
CA THR A 39 -2.01 23.70 -19.60
C THR A 39 -2.32 24.15 -18.16
N LEU A 40 -2.78 23.25 -17.29
CA LEU A 40 -3.15 23.55 -15.90
C LEU A 40 -1.90 23.65 -15.01
N GLN A 41 -1.31 24.84 -14.95
CA GLN A 41 -0.06 25.11 -14.22
C GLN A 41 -0.12 24.84 -12.71
N ASN A 42 -1.31 24.88 -12.11
CA ASN A 42 -1.51 24.69 -10.66
C ASN A 42 -1.96 23.27 -10.28
N LEU A 43 -2.03 22.36 -11.25
CA LEU A 43 -2.49 20.99 -11.01
C LEU A 43 -1.44 20.22 -10.19
N CYS A 44 -1.79 19.89 -8.94
CA CYS A 44 -0.94 19.15 -8.01
C CYS A 44 -1.29 17.67 -7.93
N SER A 45 -2.55 17.31 -8.20
CA SER A 45 -3.04 15.93 -8.16
C SER A 45 -3.91 15.62 -9.37
N LEU A 46 -3.58 14.51 -10.04
CA LEU A 46 -4.30 14.03 -11.22
C LEU A 46 -4.64 12.56 -11.05
N SER A 47 -5.93 12.23 -11.19
CA SER A 47 -6.42 10.86 -11.29
C SER A 47 -7.03 10.63 -12.65
N LEU A 48 -6.54 9.63 -13.37
CA LEU A 48 -7.05 9.23 -14.67
C LEU A 48 -7.59 7.81 -14.54
N THR A 49 -8.81 7.61 -15.04
CA THR A 49 -9.47 6.30 -15.03
C THR A 49 -9.90 5.91 -16.44
N ASN A 50 -9.62 4.67 -16.85
CA ASN A 50 -9.98 4.13 -18.17
C ASN A 50 -9.36 4.90 -19.36
N LEU A 51 -8.22 5.55 -19.15
CA LEU A 51 -7.58 6.35 -20.17
C LEU A 51 -6.74 5.47 -21.10
N ARG A 52 -6.97 5.57 -22.41
CA ARG A 52 -6.08 5.00 -23.42
C ARG A 52 -5.42 6.11 -24.23
N ILE A 53 -4.11 6.27 -24.10
CA ILE A 53 -3.33 7.29 -24.83
C ILE A 53 -1.99 6.75 -25.33
N PRO A 54 -1.42 7.38 -26.39
CA PRO A 54 -0.02 7.20 -26.75
C PRO A 54 0.92 7.52 -25.58
N THR A 55 2.03 6.78 -25.47
CA THR A 55 3.10 7.09 -24.50
C THR A 55 3.65 8.51 -24.68
N THR A 56 3.75 9.00 -25.92
CA THR A 56 4.20 10.38 -26.19
C THR A 56 3.26 11.43 -25.59
N VAL A 57 1.95 11.21 -25.65
CA VAL A 57 0.95 12.11 -25.03
C VAL A 57 1.05 12.05 -23.51
N PHE A 58 1.34 10.88 -22.96
CA PHE A 58 1.59 10.72 -21.54
C PHE A 58 2.86 11.47 -21.10
N ASP A 59 3.96 11.34 -21.84
CA ASP A 59 5.19 12.10 -21.60
C ASP A 59 4.93 13.60 -21.62
N PHE A 60 4.23 14.07 -22.66
CA PHE A 60 3.86 15.47 -22.79
C PHE A 60 3.09 15.99 -21.59
N LEU A 61 2.11 15.22 -21.09
CA LEU A 61 1.37 15.57 -19.88
C LEU A 61 2.32 15.78 -18.70
N LEU A 62 3.22 14.83 -18.44
CA LEU A 62 4.11 14.89 -17.29
C LEU A 62 5.18 15.99 -17.42
N GLU A 63 5.65 16.26 -18.63
CA GLU A 63 6.59 17.34 -18.91
C GLU A 63 5.97 18.74 -18.75
N ASN A 64 4.69 18.88 -19.07
CA ASN A 64 4.00 20.17 -19.09
C ASN A 64 3.14 20.43 -17.84
N THR A 65 3.12 19.49 -16.88
CA THR A 65 2.47 19.68 -15.57
C THR A 65 3.51 19.76 -14.44
N PRO A 66 4.34 20.83 -14.39
CA PRO A 66 5.44 20.89 -13.43
C PRO A 66 4.95 20.89 -11.97
N SER A 67 3.74 21.35 -11.66
CA SER A 67 3.21 21.31 -10.28
C SER A 67 2.71 19.93 -9.85
N LEU A 68 2.64 18.94 -10.75
CA LEU A 68 2.04 17.64 -10.48
C LEU A 68 2.89 16.83 -9.50
N LYS A 69 2.32 16.52 -8.33
CA LYS A 69 2.94 15.73 -7.26
C LYS A 69 2.33 14.35 -7.14
N CYS A 70 1.02 14.23 -7.36
CA CYS A 70 0.28 12.99 -7.18
C CYS A 70 -0.33 12.55 -8.51
N LEU A 71 0.05 11.38 -9.01
CA LEU A 71 -0.52 10.79 -10.21
C LEU A 71 -1.15 9.43 -9.88
N ALA A 72 -2.44 9.29 -10.16
CA ALA A 72 -3.15 8.03 -10.06
C ALA A 72 -3.65 7.59 -11.45
N LEU A 73 -3.30 6.37 -11.84
CA LEU A 73 -3.70 5.74 -13.08
C LEU A 73 -4.51 4.49 -12.73
N ASP A 74 -5.78 4.48 -13.08
CA ASP A 74 -6.69 3.37 -12.82
C ASP A 74 -7.24 2.83 -14.15
N SER A 75 -6.99 1.56 -14.45
CA SER A 75 -7.36 0.95 -15.74
C SER A 75 -6.90 1.79 -16.95
N CYS A 76 -5.75 2.47 -16.82
CA CYS A 76 -5.16 3.30 -17.87
C CYS A 76 -4.12 2.52 -18.66
N TRP A 77 -4.14 2.68 -19.97
CA TRP A 77 -3.31 1.91 -20.90
C TRP A 77 -2.47 2.90 -21.72
N THR A 78 -1.14 2.80 -21.66
CA THR A 78 -0.33 3.46 -22.69
C THR A 78 -0.20 2.49 -23.86
N ALA A 79 -0.83 2.81 -24.97
CA ALA A 79 -0.70 1.99 -26.16
C ALA A 79 0.69 2.24 -26.75
N TRP A 80 1.61 1.31 -26.53
CA TRP A 80 2.87 1.20 -27.28
C TRP A 80 2.64 0.74 -28.73
N ASP A 81 1.38 0.50 -29.10
CA ASP A 81 0.99 -0.24 -30.30
C ASP A 81 1.70 0.31 -31.55
N ILE A 82 2.30 -0.63 -32.28
CA ILE A 82 3.13 -0.49 -33.47
C ILE A 82 2.45 0.37 -34.55
N ARG A 83 1.12 0.55 -34.47
CA ARG A 83 0.32 1.45 -35.31
C ARG A 83 0.64 2.95 -35.12
N MET A 84 1.21 3.35 -33.99
CA MET A 84 1.62 4.75 -33.72
C MET A 84 3.01 5.09 -34.29
N LYS A 85 3.67 4.14 -34.96
CA LYS A 85 4.84 4.40 -35.80
C LYS A 85 4.47 4.98 -37.17
N SER A 86 3.18 5.11 -37.50
CA SER A 86 2.73 5.85 -38.67
C SER A 86 3.24 7.31 -38.55
N PRO A 87 4.04 7.81 -39.50
CA PRO A 87 4.49 9.20 -39.53
C PRO A 87 3.31 10.19 -39.53
N GLU A 88 2.15 9.79 -40.02
CA GLU A 88 0.94 10.63 -40.08
C GLU A 88 0.37 10.90 -38.69
N PHE A 89 0.36 9.89 -37.81
CA PHE A 89 -0.12 10.04 -36.43
C PHE A 89 0.88 10.85 -35.58
N GLN A 90 2.18 10.67 -35.80
CA GLN A 90 3.23 11.48 -35.14
C GLN A 90 3.20 12.94 -35.60
N ASN A 91 2.98 13.18 -36.89
CA ASN A 91 2.84 14.54 -37.44
C ASN A 91 1.58 15.26 -36.93
N GLN A 92 0.50 14.53 -36.64
CA GLN A 92 -0.70 15.08 -36.03
C GLN A 92 -0.51 15.46 -34.56
N LEU A 93 0.25 14.66 -33.80
CA LEU A 93 0.45 14.90 -32.37
C LEU A 93 1.47 16.00 -32.06
N ARG A 94 2.38 16.37 -32.98
CA ARG A 94 3.44 17.40 -32.78
C ARG A 94 4.27 17.25 -31.49
N ILE A 95 4.18 16.11 -30.81
CA ILE A 95 4.85 15.83 -29.55
C ILE A 95 6.06 14.96 -29.86
N ARG A 96 7.24 15.39 -29.40
CA ARG A 96 8.47 14.61 -29.49
C ARG A 96 8.76 14.00 -28.12
N PRO A 97 9.10 12.71 -28.02
CA PRO A 97 9.54 12.13 -26.76
C PRO A 97 10.81 12.85 -26.30
N THR A 98 10.89 13.14 -25.00
CA THR A 98 12.12 13.62 -24.38
C THR A 98 12.55 12.67 -23.27
N ASP A 99 13.85 12.50 -23.08
CA ASP A 99 14.43 11.71 -21.98
C ASP A 99 14.52 12.51 -20.68
N ARG A 100 13.63 13.51 -20.49
CA ARG A 100 13.67 14.38 -19.32
C ARG A 100 12.99 13.72 -18.13
N PRO A 101 13.56 13.84 -16.91
CA PRO A 101 12.90 13.33 -15.72
C PRO A 101 11.59 14.08 -15.44
N TYR A 102 10.54 13.34 -15.08
CA TYR A 102 9.27 13.84 -14.56
C TYR A 102 9.51 14.41 -13.15
N SER A 103 9.83 15.70 -13.12
CA SER A 103 10.64 16.23 -12.04
C SER A 103 9.97 16.38 -10.67
N ASN A 104 8.64 16.25 -10.55
CA ASN A 104 7.92 16.65 -9.33
C ASN A 104 6.93 15.63 -8.76
N ILE A 105 6.75 14.47 -9.42
CA ILE A 105 5.87 13.41 -8.90
C ILE A 105 6.52 12.79 -7.65
N THR A 106 5.79 12.81 -6.53
CA THR A 106 6.18 12.20 -5.25
C THR A 106 5.29 11.01 -4.89
N ILE A 107 4.04 10.98 -5.36
CA ILE A 107 3.10 9.89 -5.13
C ILE A 107 2.62 9.34 -6.46
N PHE A 108 2.86 8.05 -6.69
CA PHE A 108 2.36 7.34 -7.85
C PHE A 108 1.46 6.18 -7.45
N ARG A 109 0.26 6.14 -8.03
CA ARG A 109 -0.67 5.04 -7.90
C ARG A 109 -0.95 4.43 -9.25
N LEU A 110 -0.82 3.12 -9.35
CA LEU A 110 -1.17 2.32 -10.50
C LEU A 110 -2.15 1.23 -10.08
N ALA A 111 -3.37 1.26 -10.61
CA ALA A 111 -4.44 0.31 -10.32
C ALA A 111 -4.94 -0.33 -11.63
N SER A 112 -5.07 -1.66 -11.62
CA SER A 112 -5.60 -2.46 -12.74
C SER A 112 -5.08 -2.08 -14.14
N PRO A 113 -3.78 -1.80 -14.36
CA PRO A 113 -3.26 -1.61 -15.70
C PRO A 113 -3.50 -2.89 -16.50
N SER A 114 -4.10 -2.78 -17.68
CA SER A 114 -4.06 -3.90 -18.62
C SER A 114 -2.64 -3.98 -19.17
N ASP A 115 -1.96 -5.11 -18.98
CA ASP A 115 -0.79 -5.56 -19.73
C ASP A 115 0.46 -4.64 -19.82
N ASP A 116 0.45 -3.41 -19.28
CA ASP A 116 1.48 -2.39 -19.51
C ASP A 116 2.34 -2.16 -18.26
N PHE A 117 3.19 -3.15 -17.97
CA PHE A 117 4.26 -3.02 -16.97
C PHE A 117 5.29 -1.95 -17.38
N ASP A 118 5.39 -1.61 -18.67
CA ASP A 118 6.32 -0.60 -19.17
C ASP A 118 5.99 0.80 -18.64
N SER A 119 4.71 1.13 -18.45
CA SER A 119 4.29 2.35 -17.75
C SER A 119 4.89 2.45 -16.33
N LEU A 120 4.89 1.35 -15.58
CA LEU A 120 5.49 1.29 -14.24
C LEU A 120 7.00 1.49 -14.30
N LEU A 121 7.68 0.82 -15.23
CA LEU A 121 9.13 0.97 -15.42
C LEU A 121 9.51 2.40 -15.81
N ARG A 122 8.74 3.00 -16.71
CA ARG A 122 8.96 4.34 -17.23
C ARG A 122 8.80 5.39 -16.13
N ILE A 123 7.71 5.30 -15.35
CA ILE A 123 7.54 6.18 -14.19
C ILE A 123 8.69 6.02 -13.22
N THR A 124 9.06 4.79 -12.87
CA THR A 124 10.16 4.51 -11.93
C THR A 124 11.48 5.13 -12.41
N ARG A 125 11.80 4.98 -13.71
CA ARG A 125 13.01 5.54 -14.32
C ARG A 125 13.06 7.06 -14.31
N TYR A 126 11.91 7.73 -14.51
CA TYR A 126 11.87 9.17 -14.73
C TYR A 126 11.32 9.97 -13.54
N THR A 127 10.97 9.35 -12.40
CA THR A 127 10.48 10.05 -11.19
C THR A 127 11.45 9.96 -10.01
N PRO A 128 12.58 10.69 -10.03
CA PRO A 128 13.59 10.56 -8.97
C PRO A 128 13.16 11.08 -7.60
N LYS A 129 12.05 11.83 -7.54
CA LYS A 129 11.46 12.34 -6.31
C LYS A 129 10.35 11.43 -5.76
N LEU A 130 10.14 10.25 -6.34
CA LEU A 130 9.09 9.35 -5.89
C LEU A 130 9.33 8.93 -4.43
N GLU A 131 8.32 9.16 -3.59
CA GLU A 131 8.32 8.92 -2.15
C GLU A 131 7.34 7.80 -1.77
N SER A 132 6.23 7.69 -2.51
CA SER A 132 5.17 6.72 -2.27
C SER A 132 4.72 6.03 -3.55
N LEU A 133 4.70 4.70 -3.51
CA LEU A 133 4.25 3.85 -4.61
C LEU A 133 3.07 2.99 -4.15
N ILE A 134 1.96 3.06 -4.89
CA ILE A 134 0.75 2.29 -4.64
C ILE A 134 0.46 1.44 -5.87
N LEU A 135 0.54 0.13 -5.72
CA LEU A 135 0.23 -0.85 -6.77
C LEU A 135 -1.04 -1.59 -6.38
N SER A 136 -2.05 -1.61 -7.26
CA SER A 136 -3.33 -2.28 -7.01
C SER A 136 -3.77 -3.16 -8.17
N ASP A 137 -4.30 -4.33 -7.87
CA ASP A 137 -4.60 -5.39 -8.84
C ASP A 137 -6.01 -5.95 -8.65
N ARG A 138 -7.03 -5.15 -8.98
CA ARG A 138 -8.43 -5.44 -8.62
C ARG A 138 -9.17 -6.30 -9.64
N GLU A 139 -8.84 -6.16 -10.92
CA GLU A 139 -9.66 -6.72 -12.00
C GLU A 139 -8.98 -7.84 -12.79
N GLN A 140 -7.65 -7.79 -13.00
CA GLN A 140 -6.88 -8.80 -13.73
C GLN A 140 -5.43 -8.85 -13.26
N PRO A 141 -4.89 -10.02 -12.88
CA PRO A 141 -3.56 -10.13 -12.29
C PRO A 141 -2.44 -9.77 -13.26
N PHE A 142 -2.10 -8.49 -13.32
CA PHE A 142 -1.04 -7.96 -14.17
C PHE A 142 0.31 -8.01 -13.44
N LEU A 143 0.31 -7.66 -12.14
CA LEU A 143 1.52 -7.61 -11.33
C LEU A 143 1.76 -8.97 -10.69
N ARG A 144 2.26 -9.91 -11.51
CA ARG A 144 2.77 -11.17 -10.99
C ARG A 144 4.13 -10.90 -10.33
N ILE A 145 4.13 -10.71 -9.01
CA ILE A 145 5.35 -10.68 -8.22
C ILE A 145 5.81 -12.13 -8.06
N HIS A 146 6.49 -12.62 -9.09
CA HIS A 146 7.03 -13.97 -9.15
C HIS A 146 8.54 -13.87 -9.26
N SER A 147 9.28 -14.70 -8.51
CA SER A 147 10.74 -14.57 -8.41
C SER A 147 11.48 -14.67 -9.76
N GLN A 148 10.92 -15.48 -10.65
CA GLN A 148 11.43 -15.71 -12.01
C GLN A 148 11.02 -14.64 -13.04
N SER A 149 10.28 -13.60 -12.65
CA SER A 149 9.87 -12.55 -13.58
C SER A 149 11.05 -11.63 -13.91
N PRO A 150 11.51 -11.54 -15.18
CA PRO A 150 12.56 -10.60 -15.57
C PRO A 150 12.10 -9.15 -15.43
N MET A 151 10.79 -8.90 -15.58
CA MET A 151 10.20 -7.58 -15.38
C MET A 151 10.30 -7.14 -13.92
N LEU A 152 10.15 -8.06 -12.97
CA LEU A 152 10.35 -7.77 -11.54
C LEU A 152 11.82 -7.41 -11.25
N GLU A 153 12.79 -8.13 -11.82
CA GLU A 153 14.22 -7.79 -11.66
C GLU A 153 14.51 -6.38 -12.15
N MET A 154 14.09 -6.08 -13.40
CA MET A 154 14.30 -4.77 -14.00
C MET A 154 13.62 -3.66 -13.19
N PHE A 155 12.41 -3.91 -12.68
CA PHE A 155 11.71 -2.97 -11.82
C PHE A 155 12.45 -2.72 -10.50
N CYS A 156 12.90 -3.78 -9.83
CA CYS A 156 13.69 -3.66 -8.60
C CYS A 156 15.00 -2.90 -8.83
N GLN A 157 15.68 -3.15 -9.95
CA GLN A 157 16.88 -2.42 -10.33
C GLN A 157 16.59 -0.92 -10.50
N LEU A 158 15.52 -0.58 -11.24
CA LEU A 158 15.14 0.81 -11.46
C LEU A 158 14.76 1.54 -10.17
N ILE A 159 14.08 0.86 -9.21
CA ILE A 159 13.82 1.46 -7.89
C ILE A 159 15.14 1.84 -7.20
N ARG A 160 16.11 0.91 -7.17
CA ARG A 160 17.40 1.14 -6.50
C ARG A 160 18.18 2.29 -7.15
N GLU A 161 18.16 2.36 -8.49
CA GLU A 161 18.92 3.34 -9.25
C GLU A 161 18.26 4.73 -9.29
N HIS A 162 16.93 4.78 -9.38
CA HIS A 162 16.21 6.00 -9.71
C HIS A 162 15.30 6.52 -8.59
N CYS A 163 14.90 5.72 -7.61
CA CYS A 163 13.94 6.15 -6.58
C CYS A 163 14.53 6.15 -5.16
N PRO A 164 15.62 6.91 -4.88
CA PRO A 164 16.29 6.88 -3.57
C PRO A 164 15.44 7.44 -2.41
N ARG A 165 14.32 8.12 -2.72
CA ARG A 165 13.40 8.68 -1.73
C ARG A 165 12.19 7.80 -1.45
N LEU A 166 12.06 6.68 -2.16
CA LEU A 166 10.90 5.82 -2.07
C LEU A 166 10.92 5.06 -0.74
N HIS A 167 10.05 5.50 0.18
CA HIS A 167 9.99 5.00 1.55
C HIS A 167 8.59 4.48 1.93
N GLN A 168 7.61 4.62 1.03
CA GLN A 168 6.27 4.06 1.21
C GLN A 168 5.90 3.13 0.06
N LEU A 169 5.41 1.94 0.41
CA LEU A 169 4.93 0.95 -0.55
C LEU A 169 3.57 0.41 -0.11
N THR A 170 2.60 0.48 -1.01
CA THR A 170 1.28 -0.14 -0.83
C THR A 170 1.03 -1.15 -1.95
N LEU A 171 0.74 -2.38 -1.57
CA LEU A 171 0.37 -3.49 -2.44
C LEU A 171 -1.08 -3.88 -2.14
N ASP A 172 -2.03 -3.49 -3.00
CA ASP A 172 -3.47 -3.64 -2.78
C ASP A 172 -4.10 -4.69 -3.73
N GLN A 173 -4.70 -5.72 -3.16
CA GLN A 173 -5.38 -6.82 -3.86
C GLN A 173 -4.50 -7.65 -4.81
N LEU A 174 -3.18 -7.73 -4.57
CA LEU A 174 -2.31 -8.57 -5.40
C LEU A 174 -2.69 -10.06 -5.27
N GLN A 175 -3.02 -10.70 -6.39
CA GLN A 175 -3.49 -12.09 -6.43
C GLN A 175 -2.37 -13.13 -6.62
N ALA A 176 -1.20 -12.73 -7.14
CA ALA A 176 -0.11 -13.64 -7.50
C ALA A 176 1.25 -13.13 -6.99
N VAL A 177 1.52 -13.37 -5.70
CA VAL A 177 2.79 -13.04 -5.05
C VAL A 177 3.38 -14.30 -4.42
N ASP A 178 4.55 -14.73 -4.89
CA ASP A 178 5.33 -15.77 -4.22
C ASP A 178 6.29 -15.16 -3.17
N CYS A 179 6.80 -16.01 -2.27
CA CYS A 179 7.62 -15.56 -1.15
C CYS A 179 8.94 -14.93 -1.60
N GLU A 180 9.59 -15.53 -2.60
CA GLU A 180 10.90 -15.12 -3.09
C GLU A 180 10.82 -13.83 -3.92
N GLY A 181 9.79 -13.68 -4.76
CA GLY A 181 9.50 -12.46 -5.50
C GLY A 181 9.13 -11.30 -4.58
N PHE A 182 8.40 -11.56 -3.49
CA PHE A 182 8.13 -10.55 -2.47
C PHE A 182 9.40 -10.09 -1.75
N GLU A 183 10.27 -11.04 -1.36
CA GLU A 183 11.57 -10.72 -0.76
C GLU A 183 12.44 -9.90 -1.71
N LYS A 184 12.48 -10.30 -2.99
CA LYS A 184 13.19 -9.60 -4.05
C LYS A 184 12.66 -8.18 -4.24
N LEU A 185 11.35 -7.98 -4.25
CA LEU A 185 10.73 -6.65 -4.30
C LEU A 185 11.18 -5.80 -3.11
N LEU A 186 11.03 -6.32 -1.89
CA LEU A 186 11.37 -5.60 -0.67
C LEU A 186 12.86 -5.23 -0.60
N SER A 187 13.75 -6.10 -1.10
CA SER A 187 15.20 -5.82 -1.20
C SER A 187 15.57 -4.66 -2.14
N ALA A 188 14.61 -4.15 -2.92
CA ALA A 188 14.83 -2.96 -3.75
C ALA A 188 14.78 -1.66 -2.93
N PHE A 189 14.19 -1.70 -1.73
CA PHE A 189 13.97 -0.52 -0.89
C PHE A 189 15.05 -0.44 0.20
N SER A 190 15.73 0.70 0.28
CA SER A 190 16.81 0.91 1.26
C SER A 190 16.33 1.48 2.60
N GLY A 191 15.09 1.99 2.69
CA GLY A 191 14.57 2.65 3.89
C GLY A 191 13.06 2.75 3.88
N LEU A 192 12.37 1.61 3.85
CA LEU A 192 10.92 1.55 3.84
C LEU A 192 10.35 1.87 5.24
N THR A 193 9.71 3.03 5.40
CA THR A 193 9.11 3.45 6.67
C THR A 193 7.62 3.12 6.75
N SER A 194 6.94 2.97 5.61
CA SER A 194 5.52 2.61 5.57
C SER A 194 5.27 1.48 4.57
N PHE A 195 4.68 0.40 5.06
CA PHE A 195 4.33 -0.75 4.24
C PHE A 195 2.87 -1.14 4.46
N THR A 196 2.14 -1.25 3.36
CA THR A 196 0.78 -1.80 3.35
C THR A 196 0.70 -2.95 2.36
N VAL A 197 0.20 -4.09 2.81
CA VAL A 197 -0.17 -5.20 1.93
C VAL A 197 -1.59 -5.66 2.24
N VAL A 198 -2.45 -5.56 1.24
CA VAL A 198 -3.78 -6.16 1.20
C VAL A 198 -3.71 -7.24 0.14
N SER A 199 -3.75 -8.50 0.53
CA SER A 199 -3.64 -9.60 -0.43
C SER A 199 -4.49 -10.77 0.01
N HIS A 200 -5.14 -11.39 -0.97
CA HIS A 200 -5.72 -12.71 -0.81
C HIS A 200 -4.55 -13.69 -0.78
N ALA A 201 -4.38 -14.48 0.29
CA ALA A 201 -3.24 -15.39 0.34
C ALA A 201 -3.25 -16.32 -0.87
N PRO A 202 -2.05 -16.69 -1.38
CA PRO A 202 -1.95 -17.85 -2.22
C PRO A 202 -2.60 -19.03 -1.49
N SER A 203 -3.37 -19.84 -2.21
CA SER A 203 -3.96 -21.09 -1.71
C SER A 203 -2.84 -22.07 -1.34
N GLY A 204 -2.27 -21.92 -0.15
CA GLY A 204 -1.12 -22.67 0.33
C GLY A 204 -0.97 -22.54 1.83
N ARG A 205 -0.46 -23.59 2.50
CA ARG A 205 -0.25 -23.55 3.95
C ARG A 205 0.83 -22.51 4.28
N PRO A 206 0.61 -21.62 5.27
CA PRO A 206 1.63 -20.65 5.67
C PRO A 206 2.89 -21.39 6.14
N PRO A 207 4.08 -20.99 5.68
CA PRO A 207 5.36 -21.59 6.10
C PRO A 207 5.54 -21.45 7.61
N MET A 208 6.08 -22.51 8.23
CA MET A 208 6.32 -22.54 9.67
C MET A 208 7.62 -21.80 10.00
N LEU A 209 7.56 -20.79 10.85
CA LEU A 209 8.76 -20.19 11.43
C LEU A 209 9.16 -20.98 12.68
N ARG A 210 10.44 -21.36 12.77
CA ARG A 210 11.05 -21.86 14.01
C ARG A 210 11.80 -20.71 14.67
N LEU A 211 11.33 -20.26 15.83
CA LEU A 211 12.05 -19.33 16.70
C LEU A 211 12.44 -20.11 17.95
N GLY A 212 13.65 -20.67 17.96
CA GLY A 212 14.08 -21.58 19.02
C GLY A 212 13.28 -22.90 19.05
N PRO A 213 12.85 -23.40 20.23
CA PRO A 213 12.14 -24.68 20.35
C PRO A 213 10.66 -24.63 19.92
N THR A 214 10.09 -23.44 19.76
CA THR A 214 8.67 -23.25 19.45
C THR A 214 8.44 -23.06 17.95
N LYS A 215 7.38 -23.72 17.46
CA LYS A 215 6.92 -23.65 16.07
C LYS A 215 5.67 -22.77 16.01
N PHE A 216 5.74 -21.69 15.25
CA PHE A 216 4.60 -20.80 15.03
C PHE A 216 4.24 -20.79 13.54
N HIS A 217 2.94 -20.84 13.26
CA HIS A 217 2.44 -20.40 11.96
C HIS A 217 2.49 -18.89 11.97
N VAL A 218 3.47 -18.31 11.27
CA VAL A 218 3.55 -16.86 11.11
C VAL A 218 3.22 -16.55 9.66
N ASP A 219 2.43 -15.51 9.43
CA ASP A 219 2.27 -14.96 8.08
C ASP A 219 3.63 -14.80 7.41
N TRP A 220 3.80 -15.40 6.24
CA TRP A 220 5.10 -15.43 5.56
C TRP A 220 5.57 -14.03 5.16
N ARG A 221 4.66 -13.09 4.93
CA ARG A 221 4.99 -11.69 4.60
C ARG A 221 5.68 -11.03 5.79
N LEU A 222 5.20 -11.27 7.02
CA LEU A 222 5.87 -10.83 8.24
C LEU A 222 7.26 -11.46 8.37
N GLN A 223 7.40 -12.74 8.05
CA GLN A 223 8.70 -13.41 8.12
C GLN A 223 9.69 -12.82 7.11
N VAL A 224 9.24 -12.52 5.89
CA VAL A 224 10.08 -11.89 4.86
C VAL A 224 10.45 -10.48 5.31
N LEU A 225 9.47 -9.64 5.69
CA LEU A 225 9.73 -8.28 6.19
C LEU A 225 10.76 -8.25 7.32
N ALA A 226 10.67 -9.20 8.25
CA ALA A 226 11.58 -9.28 9.38
C ALA A 226 12.97 -9.82 9.01
N LYS A 227 13.11 -10.57 7.92
CA LYS A 227 14.38 -11.09 7.41
C LYS A 227 15.05 -10.15 6.41
N THR A 228 14.28 -9.31 5.72
CA THR A 228 14.83 -8.36 4.75
C THR A 228 15.63 -7.29 5.49
N ALA A 229 16.92 -7.24 5.21
CA ALA A 229 17.86 -6.32 5.85
C ALA A 229 17.40 -4.86 5.71
N GLY A 230 17.51 -4.09 6.79
CA GLY A 230 17.17 -2.66 6.85
C GLY A 230 15.67 -2.34 6.98
N ILE A 231 14.76 -3.21 6.52
CA ILE A 231 13.31 -2.94 6.62
C ILE A 231 12.85 -3.02 8.08
N GLY A 232 13.21 -4.09 8.80
CA GLY A 232 12.83 -4.26 10.21
C GLY A 232 13.20 -3.04 11.08
N GLU A 233 14.36 -2.45 10.82
CA GLU A 233 14.91 -1.34 11.60
C GLU A 233 14.30 0.03 11.25
N THR A 234 13.69 0.18 10.07
CA THR A 234 13.19 1.48 9.57
C THR A 234 11.67 1.58 9.53
N LEU A 235 10.96 0.45 9.63
CA LEU A 235 9.52 0.40 9.45
C LEU A 235 8.77 1.04 10.63
N GLU A 236 8.05 2.12 10.36
CA GLU A 236 7.24 2.87 11.34
C GLU A 236 5.74 2.55 11.21
N THR A 237 5.27 2.24 10.01
CA THR A 237 3.87 1.88 9.74
C THR A 237 3.79 0.54 9.03
N LEU A 238 3.05 -0.40 9.60
CA LEU A 238 2.79 -1.70 9.02
C LEU A 238 1.29 -1.97 8.95
N ARG A 239 0.78 -2.16 7.75
CA ARG A 239 -0.57 -2.68 7.52
C ARG A 239 -0.50 -4.00 6.76
N ILE A 240 -1.06 -5.05 7.36
CA ILE A 240 -1.22 -6.35 6.71
C ILE A 240 -2.67 -6.75 6.83
N GLU A 241 -3.31 -6.92 5.68
CA GLU A 241 -4.71 -7.30 5.58
C GLU A 241 -4.84 -8.55 4.73
N HIS A 242 -5.62 -9.50 5.26
CA HIS A 242 -6.05 -10.67 4.52
C HIS A 242 -7.58 -10.72 4.53
N PRO A 243 -8.23 -10.36 3.41
CA PRO A 243 -9.67 -10.53 3.29
C PRO A 243 -9.98 -12.03 3.38
N GLY A 244 -10.72 -12.45 4.41
CA GLY A 244 -11.24 -13.83 4.53
C GLY A 244 -10.34 -14.87 5.22
N ALA A 245 -9.20 -14.51 5.80
CA ALA A 245 -8.43 -15.44 6.63
C ALA A 245 -7.90 -14.79 7.91
N MET A 246 -7.83 -15.58 8.97
CA MET A 246 -7.25 -15.15 10.23
C MET A 246 -5.72 -15.17 10.13
N LEU A 247 -5.07 -14.02 10.36
CA LEU A 247 -3.61 -13.91 10.36
C LEU A 247 -3.05 -14.47 11.67
N SER A 248 -2.35 -15.60 11.60
CA SER A 248 -1.57 -16.10 12.73
C SER A 248 -0.27 -15.32 12.86
N ILE A 249 -0.07 -14.68 14.00
CA ILE A 249 1.05 -13.78 14.25
C ILE A 249 1.80 -14.26 15.49
N GLY A 250 3.09 -14.55 15.32
CA GLY A 250 4.00 -14.71 16.44
C GLY A 250 4.42 -13.33 16.92
N VAL A 251 4.10 -12.97 18.18
CA VAL A 251 4.54 -11.72 18.82
C VAL A 251 6.05 -11.51 18.68
N GLU A 252 6.82 -12.60 18.73
CA GLU A 252 8.27 -12.58 18.57
C GLU A 252 8.73 -11.97 17.24
N VAL A 253 7.97 -12.15 16.15
CA VAL A 253 8.31 -11.54 14.85
C VAL A 253 8.05 -10.04 14.86
N LEU A 254 7.03 -9.59 15.60
CA LEU A 254 6.76 -8.17 15.70
C LEU A 254 7.84 -7.41 16.50
N LYS A 255 8.58 -8.10 17.39
CA LYS A 255 9.73 -7.50 18.11
C LYS A 255 10.88 -7.12 17.19
N LEU A 256 10.88 -7.63 15.95
CA LEU A 256 11.89 -7.32 14.94
C LEU A 256 11.64 -5.96 14.26
N PHE A 257 10.60 -5.23 14.67
CA PHE A 257 10.28 -3.88 14.20
C PHE A 257 10.36 -2.84 15.33
N PRO A 258 11.57 -2.49 15.82
CA PRO A 258 11.73 -1.63 16.99
C PRO A 258 11.23 -0.19 16.80
N GLN A 259 11.14 0.30 15.55
CA GLN A 259 10.66 1.65 15.23
C GLN A 259 9.15 1.71 14.92
N LEU A 260 8.45 0.58 15.02
CA LEU A 260 7.05 0.49 14.62
C LEU A 260 6.15 1.32 15.54
N ARG A 261 5.47 2.31 14.95
CA ARG A 261 4.53 3.22 15.63
C ARG A 261 3.08 2.87 15.35
N HIS A 262 2.78 2.43 14.13
CA HIS A 262 1.41 2.12 13.73
C HIS A 262 1.31 0.71 13.16
N LEU A 263 0.52 -0.13 13.82
CA LEU A 263 0.24 -1.50 13.39
C LEU A 263 -1.25 -1.66 13.06
N TYR A 264 -1.55 -1.99 11.80
CA TYR A 264 -2.89 -2.26 11.31
C TYR A 264 -2.98 -3.71 10.83
N MET A 265 -3.63 -4.56 11.61
CA MET A 265 -3.78 -5.98 11.28
C MET A 265 -5.24 -6.42 11.46
N PRO A 266 -6.13 -6.00 10.55
CA PRO A 266 -7.48 -6.53 10.52
C PRO A 266 -7.45 -8.05 10.32
N ASN A 267 -8.39 -8.74 10.95
CA ASN A 267 -8.56 -10.19 10.95
C ASN A 267 -7.34 -10.95 11.47
N SER A 268 -6.67 -10.42 12.50
CA SER A 268 -5.56 -11.12 13.16
C SER A 268 -6.05 -12.05 14.27
N SER A 269 -5.28 -13.13 14.51
CA SER A 269 -5.44 -14.01 15.66
C SER A 269 -4.78 -13.46 16.92
N LEU A 270 -4.37 -12.19 16.93
CA LEU A 270 -3.64 -11.59 18.04
C LEU A 270 -4.55 -11.55 19.27
N HIS A 271 -4.22 -12.35 20.26
CA HIS A 271 -4.92 -12.31 21.54
C HIS A 271 -4.44 -11.11 22.35
N ALA A 272 -5.28 -10.65 23.27
CA ALA A 272 -4.98 -9.54 24.14
C ALA A 272 -3.63 -9.62 24.88
N LYS A 273 -3.33 -10.79 25.46
CA LYS A 273 -2.06 -11.04 26.17
C LYS A 273 -0.86 -10.86 25.24
N GLN A 274 -0.98 -11.30 24.00
CA GLN A 274 0.04 -11.13 22.97
C GLN A 274 0.22 -9.65 22.58
N CYS A 275 -0.86 -8.85 22.61
CA CYS A 275 -0.79 -7.42 22.38
C CYS A 275 -0.05 -6.69 23.52
N LEU A 276 -0.21 -7.13 24.77
CA LEU A 276 0.53 -6.59 25.91
C LEU A 276 2.03 -6.95 25.84
N GLU A 277 2.34 -8.22 25.55
CA GLU A 277 3.73 -8.66 25.32
C GLU A 277 4.38 -7.89 24.16
N PHE A 278 3.61 -7.59 23.11
CA PHE A 278 4.06 -6.79 21.98
C PHE A 278 4.32 -5.31 22.33
N LYS A 279 3.40 -4.67 23.06
CA LYS A 279 3.56 -3.27 23.49
C LYS A 279 4.85 -3.05 24.27
N TRP A 280 5.26 -4.02 25.08
CA TRP A 280 6.52 -3.94 25.82
C TRP A 280 7.76 -4.10 24.93
N ALA A 281 7.64 -4.79 23.80
CA ALA A 281 8.75 -4.94 22.85
C ALA A 281 8.88 -3.73 21.90
N CYS A 282 7.76 -3.14 21.48
CA CYS A 282 7.74 -1.97 20.61
C CYS A 282 7.37 -0.72 21.42
N THR A 283 8.37 -0.15 22.09
CA THR A 283 8.19 1.02 22.99
C THR A 283 7.68 2.27 22.27
N GLN A 284 7.86 2.35 20.94
CA GLN A 284 7.41 3.45 20.08
C GLN A 284 5.98 3.27 19.55
N LEU A 285 5.30 2.18 19.90
CA LEU A 285 4.00 1.86 19.35
C LEU A 285 2.93 2.84 19.86
N GLU A 286 2.35 3.61 18.93
CA GLU A 286 1.33 4.63 19.15
C GLU A 286 -0.07 4.15 18.76
N THR A 287 -0.19 3.24 17.80
CA THR A 287 -1.51 2.79 17.30
C THR A 287 -1.51 1.30 17.00
N ILE A 288 -2.53 0.62 17.51
CA ILE A 288 -2.83 -0.76 17.13
C ILE A 288 -4.28 -0.84 16.70
N SER A 289 -4.52 -1.17 15.44
CA SER A 289 -5.84 -1.47 14.91
C SER A 289 -5.97 -2.95 14.65
N LEU A 290 -6.74 -3.63 15.51
CA LEU A 290 -7.09 -5.04 15.37
C LEU A 290 -8.59 -5.13 15.12
N THR A 291 -8.96 -5.63 13.95
CA THR A 291 -10.36 -5.92 13.63
C THR A 291 -10.58 -7.42 13.79
N PHE A 292 -11.52 -7.84 14.63
CA PHE A 292 -11.77 -9.26 14.88
C PHE A 292 -13.01 -9.72 14.14
N THR A 293 -12.85 -10.54 13.10
CA THR A 293 -13.95 -11.31 12.52
C THR A 293 -14.05 -12.66 13.25
N GLY A 294 -14.69 -12.66 14.43
CA GLY A 294 -15.09 -13.90 15.10
C GLY A 294 -14.39 -14.22 16.43
N LYS A 295 -15.24 -14.45 17.44
CA LYS A 295 -15.01 -14.90 18.84
C LYS A 295 -14.03 -14.06 19.69
N GLN A 296 -14.63 -13.51 20.75
CA GLN A 296 -14.07 -12.65 21.79
C GLN A 296 -12.89 -13.29 22.53
N GLY A 297 -11.85 -12.49 22.81
CA GLY A 297 -10.76 -12.83 23.72
C GLY A 297 -10.68 -11.80 24.85
N TRP A 298 -10.39 -12.27 26.07
CA TRP A 298 -10.26 -11.44 27.27
C TRP A 298 -8.89 -10.77 27.33
N ILE A 299 -8.82 -9.47 27.67
CA ILE A 299 -7.57 -8.77 28.00
C ILE A 299 -7.32 -8.88 29.51
N PRO A 300 -6.38 -9.72 29.98
CA PRO A 300 -6.04 -9.71 31.39
C PRO A 300 -5.34 -8.40 31.77
N PRO A 301 -5.74 -7.75 32.89
CA PRO A 301 -4.99 -6.64 33.46
C PRO A 301 -3.62 -7.12 34.00
N ASP A 302 -2.71 -6.17 34.18
CA ASP A 302 -1.27 -6.31 34.44
C ASP A 302 -0.78 -7.52 35.27
N ARG A 303 0.41 -7.99 34.90
CA ARG A 303 1.17 -9.09 35.52
C ARG A 303 1.69 -8.79 36.94
N ASP A 304 1.49 -7.58 37.45
CA ASP A 304 1.97 -7.16 38.77
C ASP A 304 0.90 -7.27 39.87
N LYS A 305 -0.29 -7.81 39.58
CA LYS A 305 -1.33 -8.06 40.59
C LYS A 305 -2.09 -9.37 40.36
N GLU A 306 -1.41 -10.51 40.45
CA GLU A 306 -2.09 -11.80 40.70
C GLU A 306 -1.53 -12.49 41.95
N THR A 307 -1.97 -12.00 43.11
CA THR A 307 -2.19 -12.84 44.30
C THR A 307 -3.62 -12.65 44.77
N VAL A 308 -4.57 -13.16 44.00
CA VAL A 308 -5.89 -13.51 44.55
C VAL A 308 -6.21 -14.93 44.10
N LYS A 309 -6.01 -15.87 45.03
CA LYS A 309 -6.68 -17.16 44.99
C LYS A 309 -8.18 -16.92 45.04
N ASN A 310 -8.92 -17.50 44.11
CA ASN A 310 -10.30 -17.98 44.25
C ASN A 310 -10.46 -18.97 43.07
N LYS A 311 -10.45 -20.29 43.26
CA LYS A 311 -11.52 -21.14 43.77
C LYS A 311 -12.91 -20.70 43.30
N ASP A 312 -13.48 -21.61 42.52
CA ASP A 312 -14.88 -21.85 42.18
C ASP A 312 -15.35 -21.44 40.79
N GLU A 313 -15.99 -22.45 40.20
CA GLU A 313 -16.55 -22.63 38.88
C GLU A 313 -17.76 -21.69 38.68
N ASP A 314 -17.97 -21.21 37.46
CA ASP A 314 -19.13 -21.60 36.64
C ASP A 314 -19.41 -20.64 35.47
N ASN A 315 -19.91 -21.26 34.40
CA ASN A 315 -20.47 -20.67 33.19
C ASN A 315 -21.32 -19.41 33.44
N GLN A 316 -20.88 -18.24 32.96
CA GLN A 316 -21.82 -17.19 32.53
C GLN A 316 -21.35 -16.51 31.25
N SER A 317 -22.17 -16.67 30.22
CA SER A 317 -22.20 -15.86 29.00
C SER A 317 -22.42 -14.39 29.35
N GLY A 318 -21.34 -13.64 29.54
CA GLY A 318 -21.42 -12.19 29.60
C GLY A 318 -21.92 -11.64 28.26
N THR A 319 -23.02 -10.90 28.28
CA THR A 319 -23.55 -10.22 27.09
C THR A 319 -22.53 -9.20 26.57
N CYS A 320 -22.55 -8.94 25.26
CA CYS A 320 -21.58 -8.07 24.56
C CYS A 320 -21.35 -6.71 25.26
N THR A 321 -22.38 -6.19 25.93
CA THR A 321 -22.37 -4.96 26.72
C THR A 321 -21.45 -5.04 27.95
N GLN A 322 -21.45 -6.15 28.68
CA GLN A 322 -20.61 -6.33 29.87
C GLN A 322 -19.12 -6.52 29.53
N LEU A 323 -18.83 -7.11 28.37
CA LEU A 323 -17.47 -7.22 27.85
C LEU A 323 -16.98 -5.87 27.31
N TYR A 324 -17.85 -5.08 26.67
CA TYR A 324 -17.53 -3.71 26.25
C TYR A 324 -17.23 -2.80 27.44
N GLU A 325 -18.03 -2.87 28.51
CA GLU A 325 -17.80 -2.12 29.75
C GLU A 325 -16.50 -2.52 30.46
N LYS A 326 -16.16 -3.81 30.46
CA LYS A 326 -14.88 -4.31 31.00
C LYS A 326 -13.68 -3.91 30.13
N LEU A 327 -13.83 -3.90 28.80
CA LEU A 327 -12.80 -3.43 27.87
C LEU A 327 -12.57 -1.92 28.03
N GLN A 328 -13.66 -1.14 28.12
CA GLN A 328 -13.64 0.29 28.44
C GLN A 328 -12.98 0.55 29.80
N ALA A 329 -13.25 -0.27 30.82
CA ALA A 329 -12.63 -0.15 32.13
C ALA A 329 -11.13 -0.51 32.11
N CYS A 330 -10.71 -1.54 31.35
CA CYS A 330 -9.30 -1.86 31.13
C CYS A 330 -8.58 -0.73 30.37
N LEU A 331 -9.20 -0.20 29.30
CA LEU A 331 -8.68 0.92 28.52
C LEU A 331 -8.65 2.22 29.33
N ALA A 332 -9.60 2.45 30.23
CA ALA A 332 -9.61 3.56 31.17
C ALA A 332 -8.54 3.41 32.26
N GLY A 333 -8.28 2.19 32.75
CA GLY A 333 -7.16 1.89 33.65
C GLY A 333 -5.79 2.16 33.00
N LEU A 334 -5.67 1.91 31.68
CA LEU A 334 -4.47 2.21 30.90
C LEU A 334 -4.22 3.71 30.68
N ARG A 335 -5.23 4.59 30.86
CA ARG A 335 -5.06 6.06 30.77
C ARG A 335 -4.16 6.64 31.87
N HIS A 336 -3.96 5.90 32.97
CA HIS A 336 -3.08 6.32 34.06
C HIS A 336 -1.60 5.93 33.83
N LEU A 337 -1.31 5.07 32.85
CA LEU A 337 0.03 4.71 32.41
C LEU A 337 0.47 5.62 31.25
N ARG A 338 0.55 6.93 31.51
CA ARG A 338 1.02 7.91 30.52
C ARG A 338 2.51 7.75 30.28
N ARG A 339 2.85 7.13 29.15
CA ARG A 339 3.99 7.60 28.35
C ARG A 339 3.80 7.59 26.84
N ASN A 340 2.77 6.93 26.29
CA ASN A 340 2.27 7.10 24.92
C ASN A 340 0.81 6.62 24.86
N ASP A 341 -0.14 7.49 24.51
CA ASP A 341 -1.57 7.17 24.44
C ASP A 341 -1.85 6.30 23.21
N VAL A 342 -1.96 4.98 23.39
CA VAL A 342 -2.32 4.06 22.29
C VAL A 342 -3.82 4.10 22.05
N GLN A 343 -4.25 4.58 20.88
CA GLN A 343 -5.65 4.53 20.47
C GLN A 343 -6.01 3.11 19.99
N TYR A 344 -6.97 2.49 20.66
CA TYR A 344 -7.61 1.26 20.22
C TYR A 344 -8.92 1.61 19.54
N THR A 345 -9.05 1.30 18.25
CA THR A 345 -10.32 1.46 17.53
C THR A 345 -10.95 0.09 17.34
N TYR A 346 -12.09 -0.13 18.02
CA TYR A 346 -12.89 -1.34 17.87
C TYR A 346 -14.03 -1.08 16.89
N TYR A 347 -14.10 -1.88 15.83
CA TYR A 347 -15.26 -1.93 14.93
C TYR A 347 -16.03 -3.23 15.23
N GLY A 348 -17.18 -3.08 15.91
CA GLY A 348 -18.12 -4.19 16.10
C GLY A 348 -19.01 -4.32 14.87
N TYR A 349 -19.12 -5.54 14.33
CA TYR A 349 -20.12 -5.94 13.35
C TYR A 349 -21.10 -6.93 13.98
#